data_AF-A0A1Z5JEN8-F1
#
_entry.id   AF-A0A1Z5JEN8-F1
#
_cell.length_a   1.000
_cell.length_b   1.000
_cell.length_c   1.000
_cell.angle_alpha   90.00
_cell.angle_beta   90.00
_cell.angle_gamma   90.00
#
_symmetry.space_group_name_H-M   'P 1'
#
loop_
_entity.id
_entity.type
_entity.pdbx_description
1 polymer ?
#
loop_
_entity_poly.entity_id
_entity_poly.type
_entity_poly.pdbx_seq_one_letter_code
_entity_poly.pdbx_strand_id
1 'polypeptide(L)'
;MLVAGIFYASSGDTLVPSDKPGRNETLLWRQPTGQGGVQVEVLNALDDTWIPVFDEYIRRWDGGYSNGTNDIDPLSLSVQRVAVDPQCEPIMGKLKNCNGNYGETDWRGLNIALTDENNYIQNSISKYNDYWINVADTQNTDAQKKYTMCHELGHGWGLPHTDE
;
A
#
# COMPACT_ATOMS: atom_id res chain seq x y z
N MET A 1 12.12 37.51 36.35
CA MET A 1 11.20 37.46 37.50
C MET A 1 10.03 36.58 37.10
N LEU A 2 9.94 35.39 37.72
CA LEU A 2 8.80 34.45 37.79
C LEU A 2 8.08 33.98 36.50
N VAL A 3 7.54 32.76 36.35
CA VAL A 3 7.61 31.43 37.00
C VAL A 3 6.81 30.48 36.07
N ALA A 4 7.29 29.23 35.98
CA ALA A 4 6.60 27.94 35.74
C ALA A 4 5.45 27.78 34.73
N GLY A 5 5.60 26.71 33.93
CA GLY A 5 4.51 25.89 33.43
C GLY A 5 5.04 24.52 33.02
N ILE A 6 5.19 23.60 33.97
CA ILE A 6 5.38 22.17 33.69
C ILE A 6 4.02 21.62 33.28
N PHE A 7 3.93 21.02 32.09
CA PHE A 7 2.86 20.09 31.74
C PHE A 7 3.51 18.77 31.35
N TYR A 8 3.31 17.75 32.21
CA TYR A 8 3.43 16.35 31.83
C TYR A 8 2.15 15.97 31.08
N ALA A 9 2.30 15.37 29.89
CA ALA A 9 1.26 14.54 29.28
C ALA A 9 1.91 13.20 28.91
N SER A 10 1.31 12.13 29.45
CA SER A 10 1.74 10.75 29.29
C SER A 10 1.16 10.12 28.03
N SER A 11 1.85 9.05 27.60
CA SER A 11 1.33 7.87 26.89
C SER A 11 0.69 8.07 25.52
N GLY A 12 1.43 7.69 24.47
CA GLY A 12 0.88 7.38 23.16
C GLY A 12 1.81 7.71 22.00
N ASP A 13 3.03 7.17 21.99
CA ASP A 13 3.93 7.28 20.83
C ASP A 13 3.41 6.40 19.69
N THR A 14 2.44 6.89 18.92
CA THR A 14 2.28 6.48 17.52
C THR A 14 3.28 7.27 16.69
N LEU A 15 4.52 6.78 16.67
CA LEU A 15 5.50 7.17 15.67
C LEU A 15 5.08 6.57 14.33
N VAL A 16 4.17 7.23 13.62
CA VAL A 16 4.23 7.29 12.16
C VAL A 16 4.95 8.61 11.87
N PRO A 17 6.29 8.62 11.70
CA PRO A 17 6.95 9.78 11.15
C PRO A 17 6.29 10.06 9.80
N SER A 18 5.72 11.26 9.67
CA SER A 18 5.03 11.75 8.48
C SER A 18 5.80 11.39 7.22
N ASP A 19 5.29 10.42 6.47
CA ASP A 19 5.48 10.38 5.03
C ASP A 19 5.05 11.74 4.50
N LYS A 20 5.92 12.39 3.71
CA LYS A 20 5.66 13.75 3.26
C LYS A 20 4.35 13.76 2.47
N PRO A 21 3.46 14.74 2.67
CA PRO A 21 2.22 14.84 1.88
C PRO A 21 2.59 14.95 0.39
N GLY A 22 2.45 13.84 -0.32
CA GLY A 22 2.89 13.65 -1.69
C GLY A 22 1.68 13.46 -2.58
N ARG A 23 1.25 14.55 -3.21
CA ARG A 23 0.15 14.64 -4.20
C ARG A 23 -1.24 14.21 -3.68
N ASN A 24 -2.10 15.20 -3.43
CA ASN A 24 -3.53 14.99 -3.12
C ASN A 24 -4.37 14.61 -4.35
N GLU A 25 -3.75 14.17 -5.45
CA GLU A 25 -4.42 13.89 -6.72
C GLU A 25 -4.55 12.37 -6.89
N THR A 26 -5.77 11.90 -7.09
CA THR A 26 -6.04 10.51 -7.44
C THR A 26 -5.44 10.19 -8.81
N LEU A 27 -4.61 9.16 -8.88
CA LEU A 27 -4.05 8.63 -10.11
C LEU A 27 -5.02 7.62 -10.73
N LEU A 28 -4.98 7.47 -12.06
CA LEU A 28 -5.97 6.68 -12.77
C LEU A 28 -5.31 5.50 -13.49
N TRP A 29 -5.81 4.28 -13.29
CA TRP A 29 -5.51 3.20 -14.22
C TRP A 29 -6.33 3.36 -15.50
N ARG A 30 -5.67 3.22 -16.65
CA ARG A 30 -6.37 3.29 -17.94
C ARG A 30 -7.24 2.05 -18.08
N GLN A 31 -8.56 2.23 -18.15
CA GLN A 31 -9.48 1.12 -18.35
C GLN A 31 -9.22 0.44 -19.71
N PRO A 32 -9.16 -0.90 -19.79
CA PRO A 32 -8.92 -1.56 -21.07
C PRO A 32 -10.10 -1.44 -22.07
N THR A 33 -11.36 -1.28 -21.64
CA THR A 33 -12.50 -1.53 -22.54
C THR A 33 -13.81 -0.76 -22.29
N GLY A 34 -13.93 0.06 -21.24
CA GLY A 34 -15.14 0.87 -21.01
C GLY A 34 -16.37 0.11 -20.48
N GLN A 35 -16.19 -1.09 -19.93
CA GLN A 35 -17.22 -1.79 -19.13
C GLN A 35 -16.64 -2.17 -17.76
N GLY A 36 -17.22 -1.61 -16.68
CA GLY A 36 -16.88 -1.93 -15.28
C GLY A 36 -15.98 -0.90 -14.57
N GLY A 37 -15.52 -1.26 -13.37
CA GLY A 37 -14.57 -0.52 -12.54
C GLY A 37 -13.12 -0.59 -13.04
N VAL A 38 -12.14 -0.33 -12.17
CA VAL A 38 -10.71 -0.44 -12.47
C VAL A 38 -10.32 -1.92 -12.58
N GLN A 39 -9.59 -2.29 -13.63
CA GLN A 39 -9.09 -3.66 -13.82
C GLN A 39 -7.57 -3.65 -13.82
N VAL A 40 -6.95 -4.37 -12.88
CA VAL A 40 -5.49 -4.38 -12.71
C VAL A 40 -4.99 -5.80 -12.53
N GLU A 41 -3.93 -6.13 -13.25
CA GLU A 41 -3.18 -7.35 -12.98
C GLU A 41 -2.10 -7.07 -11.94
N VAL A 42 -2.11 -7.90 -10.89
CA VAL A 42 -1.27 -7.78 -9.71
C VAL A 42 -0.27 -8.93 -9.69
N LEU A 43 1.01 -8.58 -9.68
CA LEU A 43 2.10 -9.54 -9.54
C LEU A 43 2.48 -9.63 -8.07
N ASN A 44 2.31 -10.81 -7.49
CA ASN A 44 2.74 -11.12 -6.13
C ASN A 44 4.16 -11.71 -6.17
N ALA A 45 5.16 -10.87 -5.93
CA ALA A 45 6.58 -11.20 -5.83
C ALA A 45 7.09 -11.15 -4.38
N LEU A 46 6.18 -11.25 -3.41
CA LEU A 46 6.49 -11.28 -1.97
C LEU A 46 7.08 -12.62 -1.57
N ASP A 47 7.89 -12.70 -0.52
CA ASP A 47 8.18 -13.96 0.14
C ASP A 47 6.97 -14.48 0.96
N ASP A 48 7.11 -15.68 1.51
CA ASP A 48 6.04 -16.38 2.21
C ASP A 48 5.60 -15.68 3.51
N THR A 49 6.42 -14.78 4.08
CA THR A 49 6.11 -14.09 5.34
C THR A 49 5.07 -12.98 5.19
N TRP A 50 4.82 -12.54 3.96
CA TRP A 50 3.84 -11.50 3.61
C TRP A 50 2.59 -12.04 2.93
N ILE A 51 2.64 -13.25 2.34
CA ILE A 51 1.51 -13.86 1.62
C ILE A 51 0.20 -13.81 2.41
N PRO A 52 0.14 -14.21 3.70
CA PRO A 52 -1.15 -14.24 4.41
C PRO A 52 -1.83 -12.87 4.48
N VAL A 53 -1.04 -11.81 4.70
CA VAL A 53 -1.54 -10.42 4.79
C VAL A 53 -1.88 -9.90 3.40
N PHE A 54 -1.06 -10.19 2.40
CA PHE A 54 -1.34 -9.83 1.01
C PHE A 54 -2.66 -10.44 0.52
N ASP A 55 -2.84 -11.74 0.70
CA ASP A 55 -4.05 -12.46 0.29
C ASP A 55 -5.30 -11.92 1.01
N GLU A 56 -5.17 -11.55 2.28
CA GLU A 56 -6.25 -10.91 3.03
C GLU A 56 -6.65 -9.57 2.41
N TYR A 57 -5.69 -8.69 2.15
CA TYR A 57 -5.99 -7.33 1.71
C TYR A 57 -6.33 -7.22 0.23
N ILE A 58 -5.79 -8.08 -0.63
CA ILE A 58 -6.27 -8.20 -2.02
C ILE A 58 -7.76 -8.52 -2.03
N ARG A 59 -8.20 -9.53 -1.27
CA ARG A 59 -9.63 -9.90 -1.21
C ARG A 59 -10.51 -8.79 -0.64
N ARG A 60 -9.99 -8.01 0.32
CA ARG A 60 -10.72 -6.87 0.88
C ARG A 60 -10.89 -5.75 -0.13
N TRP A 61 -9.82 -5.44 -0.88
CA TRP A 61 -9.86 -4.43 -1.94
C TRP A 61 -10.76 -4.84 -3.12
N ASP A 62 -10.71 -6.12 -3.52
CA ASP A 62 -11.50 -6.71 -4.61
C ASP A 62 -12.94 -7.10 -4.19
N GLY A 63 -13.32 -6.85 -2.92
CA GLY A 63 -14.56 -7.36 -2.35
C GLY A 63 -15.84 -6.71 -2.88
N GLY A 64 -15.73 -5.53 -3.52
CA GLY A 64 -16.86 -4.77 -4.03
C GLY A 64 -17.96 -4.47 -3.00
N TYR A 65 -19.17 -4.21 -3.48
CA TYR A 65 -20.38 -4.05 -2.67
C TYR A 65 -21.54 -4.84 -3.29
N SER A 66 -22.22 -5.65 -2.48
CA SER A 66 -23.47 -6.31 -2.86
C SER A 66 -24.52 -6.20 -1.76
N ASN A 67 -25.77 -5.97 -2.15
CA ASN A 67 -26.93 -6.02 -1.25
C ASN A 67 -28.01 -7.01 -1.70
N GLY A 68 -27.66 -7.94 -2.61
CA GLY A 68 -28.56 -8.94 -3.19
C GLY A 68 -29.48 -8.43 -4.30
N THR A 69 -29.52 -7.12 -4.56
CA THR A 69 -30.23 -6.53 -5.71
C THR A 69 -29.35 -5.68 -6.61
N ASN A 70 -28.25 -5.16 -6.07
CA ASN A 70 -27.25 -4.39 -6.79
C ASN A 70 -25.87 -4.93 -6.43
N ASP A 71 -25.04 -5.11 -7.44
CA ASP A 71 -23.65 -5.51 -7.33
C ASP A 71 -22.78 -4.42 -7.96
N ILE A 72 -21.85 -3.88 -7.19
CA ILE A 72 -20.88 -2.87 -7.63
C ILE A 72 -19.49 -3.46 -7.43
N ASP A 73 -18.78 -3.61 -8.53
CA ASP A 73 -17.37 -4.00 -8.55
C ASP A 73 -16.53 -2.81 -9.04
N PRO A 74 -16.01 -1.97 -8.12
CA PRO A 74 -15.21 -0.80 -8.48
C PRO A 74 -13.77 -1.16 -8.84
N LEU A 75 -13.28 -2.34 -8.43
CA LEU A 75 -11.90 -2.78 -8.60
C LEU A 75 -11.89 -4.29 -8.77
N SER A 76 -11.53 -4.74 -9.96
CA SER A 76 -11.43 -6.15 -10.32
C SER A 76 -9.95 -6.53 -10.51
N LEU A 77 -9.46 -7.44 -9.68
CA LEU A 77 -8.04 -7.80 -9.61
C LEU A 77 -7.78 -9.20 -10.18
N SER A 78 -6.76 -9.31 -11.04
CA SER A 78 -6.19 -10.61 -11.41
C SER A 78 -4.81 -10.76 -10.76
N VAL A 79 -4.64 -11.76 -9.89
CA VAL A 79 -3.39 -11.98 -9.18
C VAL A 79 -2.58 -13.10 -9.82
N GLN A 80 -1.31 -12.83 -10.10
CA GLN A 80 -0.33 -13.83 -10.51
C GLN A 80 0.80 -13.92 -9.47
N ARG A 81 0.99 -15.12 -8.91
CA ARG A 81 2.20 -15.42 -8.12
C ARG A 81 3.40 -15.52 -9.06
N VAL A 82 4.46 -14.78 -8.76
CA VAL A 82 5.73 -14.79 -9.51
C VAL A 82 6.89 -15.11 -8.57
N ALA A 83 8.11 -15.22 -9.12
CA ALA A 83 9.30 -15.39 -8.29
C ALA A 83 9.48 -14.20 -7.34
N VAL A 84 9.98 -14.48 -6.12
CA VAL A 84 10.30 -13.44 -5.14
C VAL A 84 11.32 -12.48 -5.74
N ASP A 85 11.06 -11.18 -5.67
CA ASP A 85 11.91 -10.16 -6.26
C ASP A 85 12.09 -8.95 -5.32
N PRO A 86 13.15 -8.94 -4.49
CA PRO A 86 13.43 -7.81 -3.60
C PRO A 86 13.84 -6.51 -4.31
N GLN A 87 14.22 -6.54 -5.59
CA GLN A 87 14.54 -5.30 -6.32
C GLN A 87 13.25 -4.59 -6.75
N CYS A 88 12.19 -5.36 -6.95
CA CYS A 88 10.86 -4.91 -7.35
C CYS A 88 10.86 -4.14 -8.66
N GLU A 89 11.44 -4.76 -9.70
CA GLU A 89 11.50 -4.15 -11.02
C GLU A 89 10.10 -3.95 -11.61
N PRO A 90 9.76 -2.73 -12.09
CA PRO A 90 8.42 -2.39 -12.58
C PRO A 90 8.08 -3.11 -13.88
N ILE A 91 6.81 -3.46 -14.05
CA ILE A 91 6.30 -4.08 -15.28
C ILE A 91 5.13 -3.25 -15.81
N MET A 92 5.20 -2.85 -17.08
CA MET A 92 4.18 -2.04 -17.74
C MET A 92 2.80 -2.68 -17.64
N GLY A 93 1.82 -1.88 -17.24
CA GLY A 93 0.41 -2.27 -17.08
C GLY A 93 0.12 -3.13 -15.84
N LYS A 94 1.09 -3.29 -14.92
CA LYS A 94 0.95 -4.14 -13.73
C LYS A 94 1.17 -3.36 -12.45
N LEU A 95 0.54 -3.81 -11.37
CA LEU A 95 0.98 -3.53 -10.01
C LEU A 95 1.84 -4.69 -9.52
N LYS A 96 3.09 -4.43 -9.12
CA LYS A 96 3.97 -5.49 -8.57
C LYS A 96 4.24 -5.25 -7.09
N ASN A 97 4.04 -6.28 -6.28
CA ASN A 97 4.20 -6.24 -4.83
C ASN A 97 5.41 -7.07 -4.43
N CYS A 98 6.33 -6.48 -3.69
CA CYS A 98 7.59 -7.11 -3.31
C CYS A 98 8.03 -6.70 -1.91
N ASN A 99 8.77 -7.57 -1.23
CA ASN A 99 9.39 -7.25 0.05
C ASN A 99 10.88 -7.53 0.01
N GLY A 100 11.59 -6.86 0.91
CA GLY A 100 13.02 -7.05 1.11
C GLY A 100 13.49 -6.24 2.31
N ASN A 101 14.69 -6.55 2.78
CA ASN A 101 15.35 -5.70 3.77
C ASN A 101 16.00 -4.51 3.06
N TYR A 102 15.36 -3.34 3.16
CA TYR A 102 15.84 -2.09 2.56
C TYR A 102 16.63 -1.21 3.55
N GLY A 103 16.92 -1.73 4.74
CA GLY A 103 17.59 -1.01 5.82
C GLY A 103 16.67 -0.06 6.59
N GLU A 104 17.29 0.78 7.43
CA GLU A 104 16.61 1.78 8.27
C GLU A 104 16.17 2.99 7.44
N THR A 105 15.06 2.85 6.73
CA THR A 105 14.43 3.91 5.93
C THR A 105 13.42 4.71 6.76
N ASP A 106 13.03 5.89 6.31
CA ASP A 106 11.93 6.65 6.92
C ASP A 106 10.54 6.04 6.67
N TRP A 107 10.44 5.09 5.75
CA TRP A 107 9.20 4.41 5.35
C TRP A 107 9.18 2.92 5.74
N ARG A 108 7.98 2.38 6.03
CA ARG A 108 7.75 0.93 6.27
C ARG A 108 7.24 0.21 5.03
N GLY A 109 6.41 0.89 4.27
CA GLY A 109 6.01 0.54 2.91
C GLY A 109 6.28 1.73 1.99
N LEU A 110 6.38 1.47 0.69
CA LEU A 110 6.52 2.52 -0.30
C LEU A 110 5.88 2.06 -1.61
N ASN A 111 4.90 2.82 -2.08
CA ASN A 111 4.38 2.70 -3.43
C ASN A 111 5.04 3.72 -4.37
N ILE A 112 5.41 3.27 -5.57
CA ILE A 112 5.91 4.13 -6.63
C ILE A 112 5.10 3.84 -7.89
N ALA A 113 4.41 4.86 -8.40
CA ALA A 113 3.67 4.78 -9.65
C ALA A 113 4.34 5.62 -10.74
N LEU A 114 4.58 5.03 -11.91
CA LEU A 114 4.94 5.76 -13.11
C LEU A 114 3.66 6.23 -13.80
N THR A 115 3.56 7.53 -14.11
CA THR A 115 2.39 8.11 -14.75
C THR A 115 2.71 8.78 -16.08
N ASP A 116 1.72 8.86 -16.98
CA ASP A 116 1.79 9.73 -18.15
C ASP A 116 1.47 11.20 -17.80
N GLU A 117 1.53 12.09 -18.80
CA GLU A 117 1.25 13.52 -18.65
C GLU A 117 -0.19 13.85 -18.19
N ASN A 118 -1.10 12.86 -18.27
CA ASN A 118 -2.51 12.98 -17.87
C ASN A 118 -2.81 12.24 -16.57
N ASN A 119 -1.78 11.94 -15.75
CA ASN A 119 -1.88 11.21 -14.49
C ASN A 119 -2.41 9.76 -14.62
N TYR A 120 -2.34 9.14 -15.80
CA TYR A 120 -2.63 7.71 -15.90
C TYR A 120 -1.44 6.87 -15.46
N ILE A 121 -1.67 5.91 -14.58
CA ILE A 121 -0.69 4.94 -14.13
C ILE A 121 -0.33 4.02 -15.30
N GLN A 122 0.96 3.98 -15.60
CA GLN A 122 1.58 3.14 -16.62
C GLN A 122 2.13 1.85 -16.00
N ASN A 123 2.59 1.92 -14.75
CA ASN A 123 2.90 0.80 -13.86
C ASN A 123 2.97 1.30 -12.42
N SER A 124 2.85 0.39 -11.46
CA SER A 124 3.06 0.71 -10.04
C SER A 124 3.80 -0.44 -9.35
N ILE A 125 4.60 -0.10 -8.35
CA ILE A 125 5.27 -1.07 -7.48
C ILE A 125 5.00 -0.73 -6.03
N SER A 126 4.73 -1.74 -5.20
CA SER A 126 4.63 -1.63 -3.75
C SER A 126 5.77 -2.41 -3.11
N LYS A 127 6.59 -1.72 -2.33
CA LYS A 127 7.75 -2.27 -1.64
C LYS A 127 7.47 -2.31 -0.14
N TYR A 128 7.64 -3.47 0.49
CA TYR A 128 7.47 -3.62 1.93
C TYR A 128 8.81 -3.91 2.61
N ASN A 129 9.15 -3.12 3.63
CA ASN A 129 10.48 -3.16 4.24
C ASN A 129 10.56 -4.16 5.41
N ASP A 130 11.27 -5.25 5.18
CA ASP A 130 11.49 -6.29 6.19
C ASP A 130 12.40 -5.83 7.33
N TYR A 131 13.22 -4.79 7.13
CA TYR A 131 14.00 -4.20 8.22
C TYR A 131 13.09 -3.81 9.37
N TRP A 132 12.02 -3.07 9.06
CA TRP A 132 11.09 -2.56 10.05
C TRP A 132 10.20 -3.64 10.66
N ILE A 133 9.92 -4.72 9.94
CA ILE A 133 9.20 -5.87 10.52
C ILE A 133 10.08 -6.58 11.55
N ASN A 134 11.33 -6.86 11.17
CA ASN A 134 12.23 -7.68 11.97
C ASN A 134 12.79 -6.90 13.18
N VAL A 135 12.96 -5.58 13.05
CA VAL A 135 13.39 -4.70 14.15
C VAL A 135 12.22 -4.32 15.05
N ALA A 136 10.99 -4.21 14.52
CA ALA A 136 9.79 -3.92 15.32
C ALA A 136 9.22 -5.14 16.07
N ASP A 137 9.91 -6.29 16.09
CA ASP A 137 9.51 -7.53 16.78
C ASP A 137 9.20 -7.35 18.28
N THR A 138 9.49 -6.18 18.84
CA THR A 138 9.11 -5.83 20.21
C THR A 138 7.71 -5.21 20.37
N GLN A 139 7.05 -4.64 19.34
CA GLN A 139 5.70 -4.04 19.45
C GLN A 139 4.87 -4.03 18.15
N ASN A 140 3.63 -4.57 18.18
CA ASN A 140 2.55 -4.40 17.19
C ASN A 140 2.86 -4.76 15.72
N THR A 141 3.70 -5.78 15.48
CA THR A 141 4.14 -6.21 14.13
C THR A 141 3.01 -6.61 13.18
N ASP A 142 2.03 -7.39 13.63
CA ASP A 142 0.94 -7.86 12.77
C ASP A 142 0.02 -6.70 12.34
N ALA A 143 -0.33 -5.81 13.27
CA ALA A 143 -1.14 -4.63 12.96
C ALA A 143 -0.40 -3.69 11.98
N GLN A 144 0.90 -3.49 12.17
CA GLN A 144 1.72 -2.68 11.28
C GLN A 144 1.86 -3.29 9.89
N LYS A 145 2.07 -4.61 9.78
CA LYS A 145 2.08 -5.33 8.50
C LYS A 145 0.76 -5.14 7.74
N LYS A 146 -0.36 -5.33 8.44
CA LYS A 146 -1.70 -5.17 7.89
C LYS A 146 -1.98 -3.75 7.43
N TYR A 147 -1.65 -2.76 8.25
CA TYR A 147 -1.75 -1.34 7.89
C TYR A 147 -0.92 -1.01 6.64
N THR A 148 0.37 -1.38 6.66
CA THR A 148 1.29 -1.12 5.53
C THR A 148 0.79 -1.79 4.25
N MET A 149 0.35 -3.04 4.31
CA MET A 149 -0.22 -3.74 3.14
C MET A 149 -1.45 -3.02 2.59
N CYS A 150 -2.39 -2.66 3.46
CA CYS A 150 -3.60 -1.94 3.08
C CYS A 150 -3.29 -0.62 2.37
N HIS A 151 -2.41 0.16 3.00
CA HIS A 151 -2.03 1.50 2.59
C HIS A 151 -1.30 1.51 1.24
N GLU A 152 -0.24 0.70 1.09
CA GLU A 152 0.52 0.66 -0.16
C GLU A 152 -0.26 0.08 -1.33
N LEU A 153 -1.20 -0.85 -1.08
CA LEU A 153 -2.12 -1.30 -2.12
C LEU A 153 -3.05 -0.16 -2.53
N GLY A 154 -3.57 0.63 -1.58
CA GLY A 154 -4.36 1.84 -1.85
C GLY A 154 -3.66 2.80 -2.81
N HIS A 155 -2.39 3.10 -2.56
CA HIS A 155 -1.56 3.87 -3.49
C HIS A 155 -1.38 3.20 -4.84
N GLY A 156 -1.19 1.88 -4.86
CA GLY A 156 -1.13 1.09 -6.08
C GLY A 156 -2.38 1.18 -6.94
N TRP A 157 -3.55 1.43 -6.34
CA TRP A 157 -4.82 1.70 -7.05
C TRP A 157 -4.95 3.15 -7.51
N GLY A 158 -4.09 4.04 -7.03
CA GLY A 158 -4.07 5.47 -7.35
C GLY A 158 -4.72 6.36 -6.29
N LEU A 159 -5.03 5.84 -5.10
CA LEU A 159 -5.55 6.67 -4.01
C LEU A 159 -4.41 7.50 -3.39
N PRO A 160 -4.58 8.81 -3.17
CA PRO A 160 -3.62 9.63 -2.46
C PRO A 160 -3.71 9.40 -0.94
N HIS A 161 -2.79 9.98 -0.17
CA HIS A 161 -2.95 10.05 1.29
C HIS A 161 -4.26 10.76 1.65
N THR A 162 -4.95 10.24 2.66
CA THR A 162 -6.03 10.96 3.36
C THR A 162 -5.56 11.38 4.75
N ASP A 163 -6.46 11.89 5.60
CA ASP A 163 -6.16 12.00 7.02
C ASP A 163 -6.05 10.59 7.62
N GLU A 164 -4.81 10.15 7.80
CA GLU A 164 -4.43 8.84 8.34
C GLU A 164 -4.02 8.90 9.82
#